data_AF-A0AA38FK84-F1
#
_entry.id   AF-A0AA38FK84-F1
#
_cell.length_a   1.000
_cell.length_b   1.000
_cell.length_c   1.000
_cell.angle_alpha   90.00
_cell.angle_beta   90.00
_cell.angle_gamma   90.00
#
_symmetry.space_group_name_H-M   'P 1'
#
loop_
_entity.id
_entity.type
_entity.pdbx_description
1 polymer ?
#
loop_
_entity_poly.entity_id
_entity_poly.type
_entity_poly.pdbx_seq_one_letter_code
_entity_poly.pdbx_strand_id
1 'polypeptide(L)'
;GVHSLSNDGFRDMLRSFFAGEKVPDVMIMNSGLHDGVYWKNTGLFAGGAEMTADFWNSVMESVERRGLRRPVFVYRTTIATGGYA
;
A
#
# COMPACT_ATOMS: atom_id res chain seq x y z
N GLY A 1 -3.05 6.10 1.30
CA GLY A 1 -2.41 5.97 2.62
C GLY A 1 -2.93 4.74 3.33
N VAL A 2 -2.40 4.44 4.52
CA VAL A 2 -2.75 3.24 5.32
C VAL A 2 -4.27 3.07 5.46
N HIS A 3 -5.00 4.16 5.76
CA HIS A 3 -6.46 4.13 5.90
C HIS A 3 -7.21 3.83 4.58
N SER A 4 -6.64 4.15 3.42
CA SER A 4 -7.31 3.96 2.12
C SER A 4 -7.61 2.48 1.81
N LEU A 5 -6.85 1.55 2.41
CA LEU A 5 -7.06 0.11 2.26
C LEU A 5 -8.28 -0.43 3.03
N SER A 6 -8.96 0.40 3.82
CA SER A 6 -10.27 0.02 4.37
C SER A 6 -11.37 -0.03 3.30
N ASN A 7 -11.13 0.55 2.11
CA ASN A 7 -12.06 0.52 0.98
C ASN A 7 -11.79 -0.70 0.07
N ASP A 8 -12.78 -1.59 -0.04
CA ASP A 8 -12.69 -2.82 -0.84
C ASP A 8 -12.46 -2.55 -2.33
N GLY A 9 -13.21 -1.61 -2.92
CA GLY A 9 -13.06 -1.26 -4.33
C GLY A 9 -11.67 -0.69 -4.65
N PHE A 10 -11.06 0.04 -3.70
CA PHE A 10 -9.69 0.50 -3.82
C PHE A 10 -8.69 -0.66 -3.76
N ARG A 11 -8.89 -1.62 -2.85
CA ARG A 11 -8.07 -2.84 -2.80
C ARG A 11 -8.14 -3.64 -4.09
N ASP A 12 -9.31 -3.77 -4.68
CA ASP A 12 -9.52 -4.50 -5.93
C ASP A 12 -8.91 -3.77 -7.13
N MET A 13 -9.06 -2.44 -7.18
CA MET A 13 -8.34 -1.61 -8.15
C MET A 13 -6.82 -1.83 -8.05
N LEU A 14 -6.25 -1.80 -6.84
CA LEU A 14 -4.82 -2.04 -6.63
C LEU A 14 -4.40 -3.43 -7.12
N ARG A 15 -5.15 -4.48 -6.78
CA ARG A 15 -4.89 -5.85 -7.25
C ARG A 15 -4.88 -5.95 -8.76
N SER A 16 -5.75 -5.20 -9.46
CA SER A 16 -5.85 -5.26 -10.92
C SER A 16 -4.54 -4.89 -11.63
N PHE A 17 -3.76 -3.95 -11.08
CA PHE A 17 -2.44 -3.58 -11.64
C PHE A 17 -1.41 -4.71 -11.58
N PHE A 18 -1.62 -5.68 -10.70
CA PHE A 18 -0.75 -6.83 -10.54
C PHE A 18 -1.33 -8.10 -11.15
N ALA A 19 -2.56 -8.10 -11.66
CA ALA A 19 -3.24 -9.32 -12.13
C ALA A 19 -2.81 -9.77 -13.54
N GLY A 20 -2.19 -8.90 -14.33
CA GLY A 20 -1.75 -9.20 -15.71
C GLY A 20 -0.47 -10.04 -15.81
N GLU A 21 -0.12 -10.42 -17.04
CA GLU A 21 1.14 -11.12 -17.37
C GLU A 21 2.39 -10.25 -17.13
N LYS A 22 2.21 -8.93 -17.16
CA LYS A 22 3.23 -7.95 -16.78
C LYS A 22 2.79 -7.25 -15.52
N VAL A 23 3.74 -7.06 -14.62
CA VAL A 23 3.58 -6.30 -13.37
C VAL A 23 4.58 -5.14 -13.36
N PRO A 24 4.39 -4.11 -12.52
CA PRO A 24 5.35 -3.02 -12.41
C PRO A 24 6.75 -3.53 -12.04
N ASP A 25 7.79 -2.97 -12.67
CA ASP A 25 9.18 -3.27 -12.30
C ASP A 25 9.56 -2.65 -10.95
N VAL A 26 8.99 -1.48 -10.65
CA VAL A 26 9.25 -0.70 -9.45
C VAL A 26 7.94 -0.19 -8.88
N MET A 27 7.80 -0.28 -7.57
CA MET A 27 6.72 0.33 -6.81
C MET A 27 7.29 1.37 -5.85
N ILE A 28 6.89 2.63 -6.01
CA ILE A 28 7.28 3.71 -5.11
C ILE A 28 6.14 3.94 -4.13
N MET A 29 6.40 3.68 -2.86
CA MET A 29 5.46 3.90 -1.77
C MET A 29 5.83 5.16 -1.02
N ASN A 30 4.87 6.08 -0.95
CA ASN A 30 5.02 7.32 -0.21
C ASN A 30 4.24 7.22 1.08
N SER A 31 4.93 7.42 2.20
CA SER A 31 4.27 7.72 3.46
C SER A 31 4.27 9.21 3.73
N GLY A 32 3.22 9.69 4.39
CA GLY A 32 3.10 11.09 4.80
C GLY A 32 2.10 11.27 5.95
N LEU A 33 1.89 12.52 6.38
CA LEU A 33 1.00 12.87 7.49
C LEU A 33 -0.40 12.23 7.37
N HIS A 34 -0.91 12.09 6.14
CA HIS A 34 -2.22 11.51 5.86
C HIS A 34 -2.34 10.02 6.21
N ASP A 35 -1.22 9.32 6.42
CA ASP A 35 -1.26 7.94 6.89
C ASP A 35 -1.72 7.84 8.34
N GLY A 36 -1.40 8.84 9.17
CA GLY A 36 -1.75 8.89 10.58
C GLY A 36 -3.03 9.67 10.89
N VAL A 37 -3.38 10.68 10.09
CA VAL A 37 -4.43 11.67 10.42
C VAL A 37 -5.83 11.08 10.64
N TYR A 38 -6.13 9.93 10.03
CA TYR A 38 -7.44 9.27 10.14
C TYR A 38 -7.56 8.29 11.31
N TRP A 39 -6.49 8.08 12.08
CA TRP A 39 -6.47 7.10 13.16
C TRP A 39 -6.63 7.78 14.52
N LYS A 40 -7.56 7.28 15.34
CA LYS A 40 -7.89 7.90 16.64
C LYS A 40 -6.77 7.76 17.68
N ASN A 41 -5.89 6.78 17.53
CA ASN A 41 -4.75 6.53 18.39
C ASN A 41 -3.70 5.66 17.68
N THR A 42 -2.52 5.57 18.28
CA THR A 42 -1.36 4.83 17.75
C THR A 42 -1.59 3.32 17.66
N GLY A 43 -2.39 2.74 18.56
CA GLY A 43 -2.71 1.31 18.52
C GLY A 43 -3.57 0.94 17.30
N LEU A 44 -4.59 1.75 17.00
CA LEU A 44 -5.39 1.57 15.79
C LEU A 44 -4.57 1.81 14.52
N PHE A 45 -3.68 2.81 14.53
CA PHE A 45 -2.75 3.01 13.43
C PHE A 45 -1.83 1.79 13.21
N ALA A 46 -1.29 1.21 14.28
CA ALA A 46 -0.46 0.01 14.19
C ALA A 46 -1.22 -1.16 13.57
N GLY A 47 -2.46 -1.42 13.99
CA GLY A 47 -3.30 -2.44 13.34
C GLY A 47 -3.60 -2.14 11.88
N GLY A 48 -3.79 -0.87 11.51
CA GLY A 48 -3.90 -0.44 10.11
C GLY A 48 -2.64 -0.69 9.30
N ALA A 49 -1.48 -0.46 9.89
CA ALA A 49 -0.18 -0.71 9.28
C ALA A 49 0.08 -2.22 9.08
N GLU A 50 -0.29 -3.06 10.04
CA GLU A 50 -0.27 -4.52 9.91
C GLU A 50 -1.17 -4.99 8.77
N MET A 51 -2.44 -4.54 8.74
CA MET A 51 -3.36 -4.87 7.65
C MET A 51 -2.83 -4.42 6.28
N THR A 52 -2.16 -3.27 6.23
CA THR A 52 -1.52 -2.77 5.01
C THR A 52 -0.36 -3.67 4.57
N ALA A 53 0.49 -4.09 5.50
CA ALA A 53 1.60 -5.00 5.21
C ALA A 53 1.09 -6.36 4.71
N ASP A 54 0.08 -6.92 5.37
CA ASP A 54 -0.55 -8.19 4.97
C ASP A 54 -1.17 -8.11 3.57
N PHE A 55 -1.86 -7.01 3.27
CA PHE A 55 -2.41 -6.77 1.93
C PHE A 55 -1.32 -6.80 0.86
N TRP A 56 -0.24 -6.04 1.04
CA TRP A 56 0.84 -5.98 0.05
C TRP A 56 1.58 -7.31 -0.04
N ASN A 57 1.80 -8.01 1.07
CA ASN A 57 2.39 -9.33 1.06
C ASN A 57 1.55 -10.31 0.23
N SER A 58 0.22 -10.33 0.43
CA SER A 58 -0.71 -11.14 -0.36
C SER A 58 -0.64 -10.85 -1.86
N VAL A 59 -0.55 -9.57 -2.25
CA VAL A 59 -0.40 -9.19 -3.66
C VAL A 59 0.93 -9.73 -4.21
N MET A 60 2.03 -9.59 -3.48
CA MET A 60 3.35 -10.05 -3.93
C MET A 60 3.46 -11.57 -4.01
N GLU A 61 2.84 -12.30 -3.08
CA GLU A 61 2.73 -13.77 -3.16
C GLU A 61 1.95 -14.20 -4.41
N SER A 62 0.89 -13.48 -4.78
CA SER A 62 0.15 -13.74 -6.02
C SER A 62 1.00 -13.51 -7.28
N VAL A 63 1.90 -12.51 -7.26
CA VAL A 63 2.87 -12.28 -8.35
C VAL A 63 3.86 -13.44 -8.46
N GLU A 64 4.46 -13.86 -7.36
CA GLU A 64 5.44 -14.95 -7.38
C GLU A 64 4.84 -16.30 -7.74
N ARG A 65 3.64 -16.63 -7.26
CA ARG A 65 2.97 -17.90 -7.61
C ARG A 65 2.71 -18.03 -9.11
N ARG A 66 2.65 -16.92 -9.84
CA ARG A 66 2.54 -16.88 -11.30
C ARG A 66 3.90 -16.89 -12.01
N GLY A 67 5.00 -17.07 -11.28
CA GLY A 67 6.36 -17.09 -11.82
C GLY A 67 6.89 -15.72 -12.25
N LEU A 68 6.21 -14.63 -11.89
CA LEU A 68 6.61 -13.28 -12.24
C LEU A 68 7.56 -12.71 -11.19
N ARG A 69 8.46 -11.83 -11.62
CA ARG A 69 9.38 -11.11 -10.72
C ARG A 69 8.61 -10.10 -9.88
N ARG A 70 8.87 -10.09 -8.56
CA ARG A 70 8.35 -9.06 -7.65
C ARG A 70 8.91 -7.66 -8.03
N PRO A 71 8.09 -6.60 -7.97
CA PRO A 71 8.56 -5.23 -8.09
C PRO A 71 9.62 -4.90 -7.04
N VAL A 72 10.54 -4.01 -7.39
CA VAL A 72 11.43 -3.38 -6.40
C VAL A 72 10.61 -2.35 -5.62
N PHE A 73 10.57 -2.49 -4.29
CA PHE A 73 9.89 -1.53 -3.41
C PHE A 73 10.84 -0.40 -3.01
N VAL A 74 10.44 0.83 -3.32
CA VAL A 74 11.10 2.03 -2.84
C VAL A 74 10.13 2.73 -1.89
N TYR A 75 10.38 2.60 -0.59
CA TYR A 75 9.61 3.31 0.42
C TYR A 75 10.29 4.64 0.74
N ARG A 76 9.56 5.75 0.59
CA ARG A 76 10.04 7.08 0.98
C ARG A 76 9.06 7.76 1.94
N THR A 77 9.62 8.40 2.95
CA THR A 77 8.87 9.25 3.86
C THR A 77 8.84 10.66 3.30
N THR A 78 7.65 11.17 3.04
CA THR A 78 7.44 12.55 2.59
C THR A 78 6.93 13.36 3.78
N ILE A 79 7.78 14.26 4.30
CA ILE A 79 7.32 15.33 5.19
C ILE A 79 6.92 16.51 4.30
N ALA A 80 5.68 16.48 3.81
CA ALA A 80 5.07 17.63 3.17
C ALA A 80 3.97 18.15 4.11
N THR A 81 4.01 19.44 4.46
CA THR A 81 2.81 20.13 4.96
C THR A 81 1.76 19.99 3.87
N GLY A 82 0.67 19.25 4.13
CA GLY A 82 -0.42 19.11 3.16
C GLY A 82 -0.86 20.49 2.72
N GLY A 83 -0.80 20.77 1.41
CA GLY A 83 -1.40 21.99 0.88
C GLY A 83 -2.88 21.97 1.26
N TYR A 84 -3.30 22.98 2.03
CA TYR A 84 -4.65 23.24 2.56
C TYR A 84 -5.62 22.06 2.46
N ALA A 85 -5.78 21.34 3.59
CA ALA A 85 -6.95 20.51 3.84
C ALA A 85 -8.16 21.38 4.19
#